data_AF-A0A950NRD9-F1
#
_entry.id   AF-A0A950NRD9-F1
#
_cell.length_a   1.000
_cell.length_b   1.000
_cell.length_c   1.000
_cell.angle_alpha   90.00
_cell.angle_beta   90.00
_cell.angle_gamma   90.00
#
_symmetry.space_group_name_H-M   'P 1'
#
loop_
_entity.id
_entity.type
_entity.pdbx_description
1 polymer ?
#
loop_
_entity_poly.entity_id
_entity_poly.type
_entity_poly.pdbx_seq_one_letter_code
_entity_poly.pdbx_strand_id
1 'polypeptide(L)'
;MSGTAKGDRSPLGLLGVLGIQEVEIAPELHHLEVYTARGLVTLLWHGRNDARDVVIACGGAMGGLLGPANGLYHDLGSTFASRGIGTIRVGYRRPNDLDACVHDLAAVADLAWHHGARRFVTMGHSFGGAVAVQAGIVLGGHAAGVVTLSTQSAGCEDASRL
;
A
#
# COMPACT_ATOMS: atom_id res chain seq x y z
N MET A 1 -12.74 -33.86 3.19
CA MET A 1 -13.79 -33.44 2.24
C MET A 1 -13.21 -32.30 1.41
N SER A 2 -13.26 -32.47 0.09
CA SER A 2 -12.72 -31.56 -0.93
C SER A 2 -13.41 -30.21 -0.88
N GLY A 3 -12.61 -29.13 -0.94
CA GLY A 3 -13.07 -27.75 -1.09
C GLY A 3 -12.08 -26.96 -1.92
N THR A 4 -12.02 -27.24 -3.23
CA THR A 4 -11.38 -26.37 -4.22
C THR A 4 -12.24 -25.11 -4.40
N ALA A 5 -12.03 -24.11 -3.55
CA ALA A 5 -12.69 -22.81 -3.66
C ALA A 5 -11.89 -21.91 -4.62
N LYS A 6 -12.39 -21.77 -5.85
CA LYS A 6 -12.36 -20.55 -6.68
C LYS A 6 -11.11 -19.66 -6.45
N GLY A 7 -10.06 -19.84 -7.27
CA GLY A 7 -8.84 -19.04 -7.19
C GLY A 7 -9.14 -17.56 -6.93
N ASP A 8 -8.62 -17.05 -5.80
CA ASP A 8 -9.02 -15.77 -5.24
C ASP A 8 -8.84 -14.63 -6.25
N ARG A 9 -9.96 -14.01 -6.65
CA ARG A 9 -9.95 -12.80 -7.50
C ARG A 9 -9.63 -11.53 -6.69
N SER A 10 -9.12 -11.67 -5.47
CA SER A 10 -8.72 -10.53 -4.65
C SER A 10 -7.43 -9.89 -5.23
N PRO A 11 -7.15 -8.62 -4.95
CA PRO A 11 -5.91 -7.99 -5.39
C PRO A 11 -4.65 -8.76 -4.96
N LEU A 12 -4.60 -9.27 -3.72
CA LEU A 12 -3.47 -10.07 -3.23
C LEU A 12 -3.39 -11.42 -3.95
N GLY A 13 -4.54 -12.09 -4.19
CA GLY A 13 -4.59 -13.36 -4.94
C GLY A 13 -4.08 -13.20 -6.38
N LEU A 14 -4.49 -12.14 -7.07
CA LEU A 14 -4.05 -11.82 -8.44
C LEU A 14 -2.57 -11.43 -8.52
N LEU A 15 -1.96 -11.04 -7.40
CA LEU A 15 -0.53 -10.72 -7.34
C LEU A 15 0.33 -11.96 -7.64
N GLY A 16 -0.17 -13.15 -7.29
CA GLY A 16 0.55 -14.43 -7.42
C GLY A 16 1.60 -14.61 -6.33
N VAL A 17 1.19 -14.43 -5.06
CA VAL A 17 2.05 -14.54 -3.89
C VAL A 17 2.58 -15.96 -3.76
N LEU A 18 3.91 -16.07 -3.65
CA LEU A 18 4.64 -17.33 -3.40
C LEU A 18 4.91 -17.51 -1.91
N GLY A 19 5.04 -16.42 -1.17
CA GLY A 19 5.26 -16.41 0.28
C GLY A 19 5.29 -15.00 0.82
N ILE A 20 5.06 -14.88 2.13
CA ILE A 20 5.21 -13.63 2.88
C ILE A 20 6.18 -13.91 4.03
N GLN A 21 7.17 -13.05 4.21
CA GLN A 21 8.06 -13.05 5.38
C GLN A 21 7.89 -11.75 6.14
N GLU A 22 8.03 -11.81 7.46
CA GLU A 22 7.80 -10.68 8.36
C GLU A 22 8.80 -10.71 9.51
N VAL A 23 9.29 -9.55 9.90
CA VAL A 23 10.08 -9.34 11.12
C VAL A 23 9.75 -7.99 11.73
N GLU A 24 9.59 -7.95 13.06
CA GLU A 24 9.54 -6.68 13.80
C GLU A 24 10.96 -6.13 13.94
N ILE A 25 11.24 -4.98 13.31
CA ILE A 25 12.60 -4.40 13.26
C ILE A 25 12.81 -3.30 14.30
N ALA A 26 11.72 -2.78 14.86
CA ALA A 26 11.65 -1.87 16.00
C ALA A 26 10.24 -1.96 16.62
N PRO A 27 10.02 -1.47 17.84
CA PRO A 27 8.69 -1.52 18.47
C PRO A 27 7.60 -0.94 17.57
N GLU A 28 6.58 -1.76 17.28
CA GLU A 28 5.46 -1.42 16.38
C GLU A 28 5.89 -1.01 14.96
N LEU A 29 7.05 -1.50 14.50
CA LEU A 29 7.52 -1.34 13.13
C LEU A 29 7.92 -2.70 12.56
N HIS A 30 7.09 -3.18 11.64
CA HIS A 30 7.26 -4.46 10.98
C HIS A 30 7.79 -4.26 9.56
N HIS A 31 8.79 -5.06 9.18
CA HIS A 31 9.24 -5.20 7.80
C HIS A 31 8.63 -6.48 7.22
N LEU A 32 7.84 -6.32 6.17
CA LEU A 32 7.26 -7.45 5.44
C LEU A 32 7.81 -7.51 4.02
N GLU A 33 7.97 -8.72 3.53
CA GLU A 33 8.36 -9.03 2.15
C GLU A 33 7.34 -9.99 1.55
N VAL A 34 6.62 -9.51 0.53
CA VAL A 34 5.66 -10.30 -0.23
C VAL A 34 6.32 -10.76 -1.53
N TYR A 35 6.71 -12.02 -1.55
CA TYR A 35 7.40 -12.64 -2.67
C TYR A 35 6.40 -13.03 -3.76
N THR A 36 6.65 -12.60 -4.99
CA THR A 36 5.85 -12.97 -6.17
C THR A 36 6.76 -13.40 -7.31
N ALA A 37 6.21 -14.15 -8.27
CA ALA A 37 6.94 -14.49 -9.50
C ALA A 37 7.33 -13.27 -10.35
N ARG A 38 6.76 -12.09 -10.08
CA ARG A 38 6.96 -10.85 -10.85
C ARG A 38 7.68 -9.75 -10.07
N GLY A 39 8.39 -10.13 -9.00
CA GLY A 39 9.15 -9.22 -8.15
C GLY A 39 8.66 -9.21 -6.70
N LEU A 40 9.34 -8.41 -5.88
CA LEU A 40 9.09 -8.30 -4.45
C LEU A 40 8.27 -7.04 -4.14
N VAL A 41 7.17 -7.16 -3.38
CA VAL A 41 6.58 -6.01 -2.69
C VAL A 41 7.21 -5.96 -1.31
N THR A 42 7.91 -4.87 -0.99
CA THR A 42 8.55 -4.68 0.31
C THR A 42 7.79 -3.63 1.10
N LEU A 43 7.51 -3.90 2.38
CA LEU A 43 6.62 -3.08 3.21
C LEU A 43 7.29 -2.70 4.52
N LEU A 44 7.10 -1.45 4.95
CA LEU A 44 7.29 -1.07 6.36
C LEU A 44 5.95 -0.69 6.95
N TRP A 45 5.49 -1.43 7.94
CA TRP A 45 4.20 -1.24 8.60
C TRP A 45 4.42 -0.67 10.00
N HIS A 46 3.99 0.58 10.18
CA HIS A 46 4.01 1.32 11.43
C HIS A 46 2.70 1.13 12.21
N GLY A 47 2.82 1.00 13.53
CA GLY A 47 1.71 0.83 14.46
C GLY A 47 1.22 -0.62 14.52
N ARG A 48 0.12 -0.83 15.24
CA ARG A 48 -0.51 -2.14 15.36
C ARG A 48 -0.94 -2.67 13.99
N ASN A 49 -0.59 -3.92 13.71
CA ASN A 49 -0.99 -4.60 12.46
C ASN A 49 -2.51 -4.84 12.36
N ASP A 50 -3.25 -4.75 13.46
CA ASP A 50 -4.71 -4.86 13.50
C ASP A 50 -5.46 -3.51 13.50
N ALA A 51 -4.75 -2.41 13.19
CA ALA A 51 -5.35 -1.09 13.13
C ALA A 51 -6.49 -1.03 12.09
N ARG A 52 -7.66 -0.52 12.51
CA ARG A 52 -8.84 -0.38 11.66
C ARG A 52 -8.65 0.62 10.52
N ASP A 53 -8.03 1.76 10.81
CA ASP A 53 -7.82 2.87 9.89
C ASP A 53 -6.34 2.87 9.48
N VAL A 54 -6.06 2.79 8.17
CA VAL A 54 -4.71 2.57 7.63
C VAL A 54 -4.39 3.57 6.50
N VAL A 55 -3.19 4.15 6.56
CA VAL A 55 -2.60 4.92 5.45
C VAL A 55 -1.68 4.01 4.64
N ILE A 56 -1.88 3.92 3.33
CA ILE A 56 -1.00 3.19 2.41
C ILE A 56 -0.20 4.22 1.62
N ALA A 57 1.07 4.36 1.96
CA ALA A 57 1.97 5.39 1.42
C ALA A 57 2.95 4.80 0.40
N CYS A 58 3.12 5.49 -0.72
CA CYS A 58 3.92 5.00 -1.85
C CYS A 58 4.86 6.07 -2.43
N GLY A 59 6.03 5.62 -2.88
CA GLY A 59 7.11 6.48 -3.39
C GLY A 59 6.89 6.96 -4.83
N GLY A 60 7.82 7.78 -5.32
CA GLY A 60 7.84 8.27 -6.71
C GLY A 60 8.24 7.18 -7.73
N ALA A 61 8.65 7.61 -8.93
CA ALA A 61 8.93 6.72 -10.06
C ALA A 61 9.98 5.63 -9.75
N MET A 62 10.96 5.92 -8.90
CA MET A 62 12.00 4.96 -8.49
C MET A 62 11.51 3.95 -7.43
N GLY A 63 10.31 4.14 -6.87
CA GLY A 63 9.77 3.29 -5.81
C GLY A 63 10.56 3.41 -4.50
N GLY A 64 10.74 2.26 -3.83
CA GLY A 64 11.45 2.16 -2.56
C GLY A 64 10.63 2.62 -1.34
N LEU A 65 11.22 2.42 -0.16
CA LEU A 65 10.55 2.66 1.12
C LEU A 65 10.87 4.02 1.73
N LEU A 66 11.96 4.67 1.32
CA LEU A 66 12.48 5.88 1.98
C LEU A 66 11.54 7.09 1.86
N GLY A 67 10.56 7.04 0.96
CA GLY A 67 9.53 8.07 0.82
C GLY A 67 10.09 9.40 0.28
N PRO A 68 9.25 10.43 0.13
CA PRO A 68 9.72 11.74 -0.26
C PRO A 68 10.49 12.42 0.87
N ALA A 69 11.33 13.39 0.47
CA ALA A 69 12.17 14.16 1.37
C ALA A 69 13.03 13.26 2.28
N ASN A 70 13.38 13.74 3.47
CA ASN A 70 14.22 13.02 4.42
C ASN A 70 13.42 12.03 5.28
N GLY A 71 12.67 11.12 4.66
CA GLY A 71 11.92 10.09 5.38
C GLY A 71 10.52 10.50 5.84
N LEU A 72 9.83 11.41 5.13
CA LEU A 72 8.53 11.95 5.57
C LEU A 72 7.51 10.85 5.95
N TYR A 73 7.43 9.77 5.17
CA TYR A 73 6.49 8.68 5.48
C TYR A 73 6.84 7.91 6.75
N HIS A 74 8.11 7.87 7.15
CA HIS A 74 8.52 7.32 8.44
C HIS A 74 7.98 8.18 9.57
N ASP A 75 8.19 9.50 9.50
CA ASP A 75 7.75 10.45 10.52
C ASP A 75 6.22 10.45 10.67
N LEU A 76 5.51 10.42 9.54
CA LEU A 76 4.06 10.27 9.52
C LEU A 76 3.61 8.93 10.11
N GLY A 77 4.28 7.83 9.76
CA GLY A 77 3.97 6.51 10.27
C GLY A 77 4.06 6.45 11.80
N SER A 78 5.15 6.96 12.37
CA SER A 78 5.33 7.05 13.84
C SER A 78 4.29 7.98 14.48
N THR A 79 3.97 9.11 13.84
CA THR A 79 2.95 10.05 14.34
C THR A 79 1.55 9.42 14.33
N PHE A 80 1.18 8.71 13.28
CA PHE A 80 -0.13 8.07 13.12
C PHE A 80 -0.29 6.84 14.00
N ALA A 81 0.78 6.06 14.20
CA ALA A 81 0.79 4.94 15.13
C ALA A 81 0.40 5.39 16.55
N SER A 82 0.95 6.52 17.02
CA SER A 82 0.61 7.11 18.33
C SER A 82 -0.88 7.50 18.47
N ARG A 83 -1.62 7.55 17.36
CA ARG A 83 -3.05 7.88 17.29
C ARG A 83 -3.91 6.66 16.93
N GLY A 84 -3.33 5.46 16.92
CA GLY A 84 -4.02 4.21 16.57
C GLY A 84 -4.30 4.03 15.08
N ILE A 85 -3.61 4.79 14.21
CA ILE A 85 -3.74 4.69 12.75
C ILE A 85 -2.51 3.95 12.21
N GLY A 86 -2.73 2.84 11.51
CA GLY A 86 -1.65 2.10 10.86
C GLY A 86 -1.11 2.85 9.65
N THR A 87 0.18 2.73 9.37
CA THR A 87 0.76 3.26 8.11
C THR A 87 1.64 2.22 7.45
N ILE A 88 1.34 1.89 6.20
CA ILE A 88 2.12 0.94 5.41
C ILE A 88 2.84 1.70 4.30
N ARG A 89 4.17 1.68 4.34
CA ARG A 89 5.03 2.21 3.27
C ARG A 89 5.28 1.09 2.28
N VAL A 90 5.03 1.36 1.00
CA VAL A 90 5.08 0.34 -0.07
C VAL A 90 6.25 0.61 -1.01
N GLY A 91 7.15 -0.36 -1.13
CA GLY A 91 8.11 -0.48 -2.22
C GLY A 91 7.58 -1.42 -3.30
N TYR A 92 7.43 -0.89 -4.52
CA TYR A 92 6.83 -1.60 -5.66
C TYR A 92 7.66 -2.77 -6.18
N ARG A 93 6.99 -3.73 -6.81
CA ARG A 93 7.65 -4.77 -7.62
C ARG A 93 8.27 -4.22 -8.89
N ARG A 94 7.58 -3.29 -9.55
CA ARG A 94 7.97 -2.69 -10.83
C ARG A 94 7.78 -1.17 -10.77
N PRO A 95 8.77 -0.44 -10.23
CA PRO A 95 8.70 1.02 -10.19
C PRO A 95 8.48 1.64 -11.57
N ASN A 96 7.73 2.74 -11.61
CA ASN A 96 7.37 3.49 -12.82
C ASN A 96 6.42 2.77 -13.81
N ASP A 97 5.88 1.61 -13.46
CA ASP A 97 4.77 0.96 -14.17
C ASP A 97 3.48 1.23 -13.38
N LEU A 98 2.61 2.11 -13.90
CA LEU A 98 1.43 2.59 -13.17
C LEU A 98 0.51 1.45 -12.74
N ASP A 99 0.13 0.57 -13.67
CA ASP A 99 -0.79 -0.53 -13.39
C ASP A 99 -0.20 -1.51 -12.37
N ALA A 100 1.10 -1.81 -12.48
CA ALA A 100 1.79 -2.66 -11.51
C ALA A 100 1.78 -2.05 -10.11
N CYS A 101 2.09 -0.74 -10.01
CA CYS A 101 2.15 -0.03 -8.74
C CYS A 101 0.76 0.08 -8.10
N VAL A 102 -0.29 0.31 -8.89
CA VAL A 102 -1.68 0.35 -8.41
C VAL A 102 -2.11 -1.02 -7.88
N HIS A 103 -1.76 -2.09 -8.61
CA HIS A 103 -2.01 -3.46 -8.16
C HIS A 103 -1.28 -3.75 -6.84
N ASP A 104 -0.04 -3.30 -6.68
CA ASP A 104 0.73 -3.46 -5.44
C ASP A 104 0.01 -2.79 -4.25
N LEU A 105 -0.48 -1.55 -4.42
CA LEU A 105 -1.22 -0.86 -3.35
C LEU A 105 -2.54 -1.54 -3.01
N ALA A 106 -3.29 -1.99 -4.02
CA ALA A 106 -4.54 -2.72 -3.80
C ALA A 106 -4.31 -4.05 -3.08
N ALA A 107 -3.22 -4.78 -3.41
CA ALA A 107 -2.84 -6.01 -2.72
C ALA A 107 -2.38 -5.77 -1.29
N VAL A 108 -1.71 -4.65 -1.02
CA VAL A 108 -1.36 -4.25 0.36
C VAL A 108 -2.59 -3.88 1.17
N ALA A 109 -3.57 -3.22 0.57
CA ALA A 109 -4.86 -2.95 1.23
C ALA A 109 -5.61 -4.26 1.55
N ASP A 110 -5.61 -5.20 0.62
CA ASP A 110 -6.23 -6.53 0.79
C ASP A 110 -5.51 -7.34 1.90
N LEU A 111 -4.17 -7.31 1.93
CA LEU A 111 -3.38 -7.86 3.03
C LEU A 111 -3.78 -7.22 4.37
N ALA A 112 -3.78 -5.88 4.45
CA ALA A 112 -4.15 -5.16 5.67
C ALA A 112 -5.60 -5.45 6.11
N TRP A 113 -6.51 -5.64 5.15
CA TRP A 113 -7.89 -6.01 5.41
C TRP A 113 -8.00 -7.37 6.11
N HIS A 114 -7.20 -8.35 5.69
CA HIS A 114 -7.11 -9.65 6.37
C HIS A 114 -6.58 -9.56 7.80
N HIS A 115 -5.83 -8.50 8.13
CA HIS A 115 -5.35 -8.23 9.48
C HIS A 115 -6.30 -7.35 10.31
N GLY A 116 -7.40 -6.86 9.74
CA GLY A 116 -8.44 -6.12 10.47
C GLY A 116 -8.66 -4.68 10.01
N ALA A 117 -7.84 -4.16 9.09
CA ALA A 117 -8.07 -2.85 8.50
C ALA A 117 -9.41 -2.81 7.73
N ARG A 118 -10.10 -1.68 7.79
CA ARG A 118 -11.42 -1.50 7.16
C ARG A 118 -11.57 -0.22 6.36
N ARG A 119 -10.68 0.76 6.59
CA ARG A 119 -10.76 2.09 6.02
C ARG A 119 -9.35 2.55 5.65
N PHE A 120 -9.20 3.03 4.43
CA PHE A 120 -7.90 3.29 3.86
C PHE A 120 -7.77 4.73 3.37
N VAL A 121 -6.60 5.32 3.58
CA VAL A 121 -6.16 6.50 2.84
C VAL A 121 -4.99 6.08 1.97
N THR A 122 -5.04 6.35 0.67
CA THR A 122 -3.88 6.17 -0.21
C THR A 122 -3.09 7.48 -0.25
N MET A 123 -1.77 7.38 -0.17
CA MET A 123 -0.87 8.52 -0.16
C MET A 123 0.30 8.30 -1.12
N GLY A 124 0.63 9.31 -1.92
CA GLY A 124 1.68 9.16 -2.91
C GLY A 124 2.38 10.47 -3.29
N HIS A 125 3.67 10.37 -3.63
CA HIS A 125 4.50 11.50 -4.03
C HIS A 125 4.92 11.41 -5.50
N SER A 126 4.93 12.54 -6.22
CA SER A 126 5.33 12.61 -7.63
C SER A 126 4.49 11.60 -8.43
N PHE A 127 5.11 10.70 -9.20
CA PHE A 127 4.47 9.54 -9.85
C PHE A 127 3.57 8.74 -8.90
N GLY A 128 3.98 8.53 -7.65
CA GLY A 128 3.19 7.81 -6.66
C GLY A 128 1.84 8.45 -6.36
N GLY A 129 1.66 9.75 -6.59
CA GLY A 129 0.33 10.35 -6.42
C GLY A 129 -0.68 9.88 -7.47
N ALA A 130 -0.25 9.62 -8.72
CA ALA A 130 -1.10 8.98 -9.72
C ALA A 130 -1.47 7.56 -9.29
N VAL A 131 -0.49 6.82 -8.75
CA VAL A 131 -0.72 5.49 -8.16
C VAL A 131 -1.73 5.57 -7.01
N ALA A 132 -1.60 6.55 -6.11
CA ALA A 132 -2.50 6.73 -4.98
C ALA A 132 -3.94 7.08 -5.40
N VAL A 133 -4.11 7.95 -6.41
CA VAL A 133 -5.42 8.28 -6.99
C VAL A 133 -6.07 7.02 -7.58
N GLN A 134 -5.37 6.32 -8.46
CA GLN A 134 -5.90 5.12 -9.11
C GLN A 134 -6.20 4.01 -8.11
N ALA A 135 -5.33 3.80 -7.11
CA ALA A 135 -5.60 2.85 -6.03
C ALA A 135 -6.82 3.25 -5.20
N GLY A 136 -7.01 4.55 -4.91
CA GLY A 136 -8.22 5.05 -4.25
C GLY A 136 -9.49 4.71 -5.01
N ILE A 137 -9.49 4.90 -6.34
CA ILE A 137 -10.60 4.52 -7.23
C ILE A 137 -10.87 3.00 -7.14
N VAL A 138 -9.81 2.18 -7.16
CA VAL A 138 -9.92 0.71 -7.06
C VAL A 138 -10.51 0.28 -5.71
N LEU A 139 -10.14 0.95 -4.61
CA LEU A 139 -10.64 0.63 -3.27
C LEU A 139 -12.12 1.02 -3.08
N GLY A 140 -12.63 1.97 -3.88
CA GLY A 140 -14.02 2.40 -3.88
C GLY A 140 -14.49 2.81 -2.48
N GLY A 141 -15.58 2.22 -2.01
CA GLY A 141 -16.16 2.54 -0.68
C GLY A 141 -15.26 2.27 0.53
N HIS A 142 -14.10 1.62 0.36
CA HIS A 142 -13.10 1.43 1.41
C HIS A 142 -12.10 2.60 1.49
N ALA A 143 -12.01 3.44 0.46
CA ALA A 143 -11.17 4.63 0.45
C ALA A 143 -11.87 5.75 1.24
N ALA A 144 -11.26 6.18 2.33
CA ALA A 144 -11.67 7.34 3.12
C ALA A 144 -11.06 8.65 2.58
N GLY A 145 -10.04 8.58 1.73
CA GLY A 145 -9.42 9.72 1.08
C GLY A 145 -8.15 9.37 0.31
N VAL A 146 -7.67 10.34 -0.46
CA VAL A 146 -6.41 10.26 -1.22
C VAL A 146 -5.57 11.50 -0.90
N VAL A 147 -4.26 11.31 -0.72
CA VAL A 147 -3.30 12.40 -0.50
C VAL A 147 -2.20 12.35 -1.56
N THR A 148 -2.06 13.42 -2.32
CA THR A 148 -1.01 13.57 -3.35
C THR A 148 0.01 14.62 -2.94
N LEU A 149 1.30 14.31 -3.05
CA LEU A 149 2.41 15.19 -2.67
C LEU A 149 3.26 15.53 -3.91
N SER A 150 3.24 16.78 -4.37
CA SER A 150 4.02 17.22 -5.53
C SER A 150 3.77 16.37 -6.80
N THR A 151 2.50 16.00 -7.01
CA THR A 151 2.07 15.08 -8.07
C THR A 151 1.75 15.82 -9.36
N GLN A 152 2.14 15.22 -10.49
CA GLN A 152 1.80 15.71 -11.82
C GLN A 152 0.44 15.14 -12.25
N SER A 153 -0.24 15.79 -13.19
CA SER A 153 -1.58 15.38 -13.62
C SER A 153 -1.62 14.06 -14.41
N ALA A 154 -0.49 13.63 -14.99
CA ALA A 154 -0.42 12.39 -15.75
C ALA A 154 -0.77 11.17 -14.89
N GLY A 155 -1.72 10.35 -15.33
CA GLY A 155 -2.25 9.20 -14.58
C GLY A 155 -3.33 9.56 -13.55
N CYS A 156 -3.65 10.83 -13.38
CA CYS A 156 -4.72 11.32 -12.48
C CYS A 156 -5.99 11.78 -13.23
N GLU A 157 -6.11 11.50 -14.52
CA GLU A 157 -7.20 11.98 -15.39
C GLU A 157 -8.58 11.56 -14.86
N ASP A 158 -8.61 10.39 -14.22
CA ASP A 158 -9.81 9.75 -13.66
C ASP A 158 -10.12 10.16 -12.21
N ALA A 159 -9.43 11.16 -11.64
CA ALA A 159 -9.61 11.56 -10.24
C ALA A 159 -11.04 11.95 -9.86
N SER A 160 -11.88 12.33 -10.83
CA SER A 160 -13.31 12.60 -10.63
C SER A 160 -14.14 11.37 -10.23
N ARG A 161 -13.56 10.17 -10.29
CA ARG A 161 -14.17 8.89 -9.91
C ARG A 161 -13.98 8.51 -8.44
N LEU A 162 -13.24 9.32 -7.66
CA LEU A 162 -13.03 9.14 -6.22
C LEU A 162 -14.29 9.43 -5.38
#